data_AF-A0A2M8FA63-F1
#
_entry.id   AF-A0A2M8FA63-F1
#
_cell.length_a   1.000
_cell.length_b   1.000
_cell.length_c   1.000
_cell.angle_alpha   90.00
_cell.angle_beta   90.00
_cell.angle_gamma   90.00
#
_symmetry.space_group_name_H-M   'P 1'
#
loop_
_entity.id
_entity.type
_entity.pdbx_description
1 polymer ?
#
loop_
_entity_poly.entity_id
_entity_poly.type
_entity_poly.pdbx_seq_one_letter_code
_entity_poly.pdbx_strand_id
1 'polypeptide(L)'
;MLWQDLTITIVSIVLSLAMLPQLYHGYTQKKGHMHHATSIPTVLGLYVLCFVYFSLGLLFSTIVTFLTGTMWVLLLLQRVRYGDGVSCTKKVHSKVDISFSKEEQQKLEAVQSKVQELFATRTDKVHGFDHAERVAGYAALIASQEGSDVLMATLAGWLHDIGRAVEEHPEDFPTFDTKKTHHELSYELLQKWFREDEQFSILTDEEKIELLYDLRYHWNDEADDYASAYMLRDADKIDGLGDIGLQRHHAHTKGNLKKAYMALRLRYEWLYHFKTDTAKRINEDLDLIRPFQEERTRLLKKEITSVEL
;
A
#
# COMPACT_ATOMS: atom_id res chain seq x y z
N MET A 1 42.65 20.76 -12.04
CA MET A 1 41.88 19.53 -12.25
C MET A 1 41.56 18.84 -10.91
N LEU A 2 42.55 18.67 -10.01
CA LEU A 2 42.35 17.95 -8.74
C LEU A 2 41.30 18.57 -7.80
N TRP A 3 41.29 19.90 -7.63
CA TRP A 3 40.31 20.54 -6.74
C TRP A 3 38.89 20.48 -7.32
N GLN A 4 38.75 20.61 -8.66
CA GLN A 4 37.46 20.44 -9.33
C GLN A 4 36.93 19.01 -9.18
N ASP A 5 37.78 18.00 -9.39
CA ASP A 5 37.43 16.58 -9.20
C ASP A 5 36.97 16.33 -7.76
N LEU A 6 37.69 16.88 -6.78
CA LEU A 6 37.34 16.74 -5.36
C LEU A 6 36.01 17.42 -5.03
N THR A 7 35.79 18.66 -5.50
CA THR A 7 34.53 19.39 -5.25
C THR A 7 33.34 18.68 -5.88
N ILE A 8 33.44 18.25 -7.14
CA ILE A 8 32.37 17.52 -7.84
C ILE A 8 32.08 16.20 -7.12
N THR A 9 33.13 15.47 -6.70
CA THR A 9 33.00 14.21 -5.97
C THR A 9 32.26 14.40 -4.65
N ILE A 10 32.62 15.40 -3.84
CA ILE A 10 31.97 15.66 -2.54
C ILE A 10 30.48 15.96 -2.73
N VAL A 11 30.14 16.85 -3.66
CA VAL A 11 28.73 17.19 -3.94
C VAL A 11 27.96 15.97 -4.44
N SER A 12 28.55 15.18 -5.34
CA SER A 12 27.92 14.00 -5.92
C SER A 12 27.69 12.88 -4.89
N ILE A 13 28.58 12.71 -3.91
CA ILE A 13 28.39 11.78 -2.80
C ILE A 13 27.18 12.20 -1.96
N VAL A 14 27.10 13.47 -1.57
CA VAL A 14 25.96 13.97 -0.76
C VAL A 14 24.64 13.75 -1.48
N LEU A 15 24.57 14.08 -2.77
CA LEU A 15 23.37 13.86 -3.58
C LEU A 15 23.03 12.37 -3.74
N SER A 16 24.03 11.51 -3.90
CA SER A 16 23.81 10.05 -4.01
C SER A 16 23.29 9.45 -2.71
N LEU A 17 23.82 9.88 -1.56
CA LEU A 17 23.33 9.44 -0.26
C LEU A 17 21.87 9.81 -0.03
N ALA A 18 21.42 10.96 -0.54
CA ALA A 18 20.02 11.37 -0.47
C ALA A 18 19.06 10.43 -1.23
N MET A 19 19.57 9.64 -2.19
CA MET A 19 18.75 8.68 -2.95
C MET A 19 18.65 7.29 -2.30
N LEU A 20 19.51 6.96 -1.34
CA LEU A 20 19.48 5.64 -0.69
C LEU A 20 18.13 5.36 0.02
N PRO A 21 17.54 6.30 0.77
CA PRO A 21 16.22 6.10 1.36
C PRO A 21 15.15 5.82 0.29
N GLN A 22 15.20 6.49 -0.85
CA GLN A 22 14.21 6.32 -1.92
C GLN A 22 14.35 4.97 -2.62
N LEU A 23 15.59 4.52 -2.87
CA LEU A 23 15.88 3.18 -3.40
C LEU A 23 15.42 2.07 -2.45
N TYR A 24 15.72 2.23 -1.17
CA TYR A 24 15.28 1.31 -0.13
C TYR A 24 13.76 1.28 -0.05
N HIS A 25 13.12 2.47 0.03
CA HIS A 25 11.67 2.60 0.15
C HIS A 25 10.94 2.00 -1.05
N GLY A 26 11.37 2.30 -2.28
CA GLY A 26 10.80 1.74 -3.49
C GLY A 26 10.96 0.22 -3.60
N TYR A 27 12.05 -0.34 -3.06
CA TYR A 27 12.22 -1.78 -2.97
C TYR A 27 11.31 -2.43 -1.91
N THR A 28 11.17 -1.78 -0.74
CA THR A 28 10.35 -2.29 0.38
C THR A 28 8.86 -2.20 0.09
N GLN A 29 8.41 -1.12 -0.54
CA GLN A 29 7.00 -0.87 -0.88
C GLN A 29 6.59 -1.48 -2.22
N LYS A 30 7.55 -2.08 -2.96
CA LYS A 30 7.43 -2.42 -4.39
C LYS A 30 6.69 -1.32 -5.13
N LYS A 31 7.25 -0.12 -5.09
CA LYS A 31 6.70 1.07 -5.75
C LYS A 31 7.81 1.77 -6.50
N GLY A 32 7.58 2.02 -7.78
CA GLY A 32 8.44 2.84 -8.61
C GLY A 32 8.02 4.29 -8.54
N HIS A 33 8.55 5.02 -7.57
CA HIS A 33 8.23 6.44 -7.35
C HIS A 33 8.67 7.34 -8.52
N MET A 34 9.70 6.92 -9.28
CA MET A 34 10.27 7.74 -10.35
C MET A 34 9.61 7.46 -11.69
N HIS A 35 9.01 8.49 -12.31
CA HIS A 35 8.39 8.38 -13.61
C HIS A 35 9.41 8.13 -14.74
N HIS A 36 9.00 7.48 -15.84
CA HIS A 36 9.88 7.20 -16.98
C HIS A 36 10.46 8.47 -17.60
N ALA A 37 9.65 9.52 -17.69
CA ALA A 37 10.05 10.83 -18.22
C ALA A 37 11.19 11.47 -17.42
N THR A 38 11.34 11.14 -16.14
CA THR A 38 12.43 11.66 -15.29
C THR A 38 13.60 10.69 -15.26
N SER A 39 13.34 9.40 -15.07
CA SER A 39 14.39 8.40 -14.84
C SER A 39 15.19 8.06 -16.09
N ILE A 40 14.56 7.93 -17.25
CA ILE A 40 15.25 7.58 -18.51
C ILE A 40 16.28 8.66 -18.92
N PRO A 41 15.92 9.95 -19.06
CA PRO A 41 16.90 10.96 -19.45
C PRO A 41 17.98 11.15 -18.40
N THR A 42 17.66 11.00 -17.10
CA THR A 42 18.64 11.12 -16.02
C THR A 42 19.66 10.00 -16.06
N VAL A 43 19.24 8.73 -16.28
CA VAL A 43 20.16 7.60 -16.47
C VAL A 43 21.10 7.88 -17.64
N LEU A 44 20.56 8.23 -18.82
CA LEU A 44 21.37 8.51 -20.00
C LEU A 44 22.35 9.66 -19.77
N GLY A 45 21.88 10.75 -19.17
CA GLY A 45 22.69 11.93 -18.86
C GLY A 45 23.83 11.60 -17.90
N LEU A 46 23.59 10.81 -16.85
CA LEU A 46 24.62 10.43 -15.88
C LEU A 46 25.70 9.53 -16.49
N TYR A 47 25.35 8.60 -17.39
CA TYR A 47 26.37 7.79 -18.07
C TYR A 47 27.17 8.59 -19.11
N VAL A 48 26.55 9.57 -19.78
CA VAL A 48 27.28 10.53 -20.63
C VAL A 48 28.24 11.38 -19.80
N LEU A 49 27.80 11.92 -18.67
CA LEU A 49 28.66 12.67 -17.74
C LEU A 49 29.80 11.81 -17.20
N CYS A 50 29.53 10.55 -16.85
CA CYS A 50 30.55 9.58 -16.44
C CYS A 50 31.63 9.42 -17.52
N PHE A 51 31.24 9.31 -18.80
CA PHE A 51 32.20 9.23 -19.91
C PHE A 51 32.99 10.53 -20.09
N VAL A 52 32.35 11.69 -19.97
CA VAL A 52 33.03 12.98 -20.05
C VAL A 52 34.06 13.13 -18.94
N TYR A 53 33.71 12.83 -17.68
CA TYR A 53 34.65 12.87 -16.55
C TYR A 53 35.81 11.91 -16.73
N PHE A 54 35.55 10.71 -17.26
CA PHE A 54 36.59 9.76 -17.60
C PHE A 54 37.55 10.32 -18.66
N SER A 55 37.01 10.91 -19.73
CA SER A 55 37.80 11.50 -20.82
C SER A 55 38.66 12.70 -20.37
N LEU A 56 38.23 13.39 -19.32
CA LEU A 56 38.95 14.52 -18.70
C LEU A 56 39.95 14.08 -17.61
N GLY A 57 40.06 12.78 -17.31
CA GLY A 57 40.94 12.26 -16.26
C GLY A 57 40.47 12.56 -14.83
N LEU A 58 39.19 12.87 -14.63
CA LEU A 58 38.58 13.12 -13.32
C LEU A 58 38.15 11.79 -12.68
N LEU A 59 39.12 11.06 -12.14
CA LEU A 59 38.94 9.68 -11.69
C LEU A 59 37.88 9.55 -10.59
N PHE A 60 37.90 10.44 -9.59
CA PHE A 60 36.99 10.35 -8.44
C PHE A 60 35.54 10.67 -8.86
N SER A 61 35.35 11.71 -9.64
CA SER A 61 34.04 12.11 -10.17
C SER A 61 33.45 11.05 -11.09
N THR A 62 34.29 10.37 -11.88
CA THR A 62 33.88 9.25 -12.73
C THR A 62 33.27 8.13 -11.90
N ILE A 63 33.96 7.70 -10.83
CA ILE A 63 33.50 6.60 -9.98
C ILE A 63 32.16 6.95 -9.31
N VAL A 64 32.05 8.13 -8.71
CA VAL A 64 30.81 8.52 -8.02
C VAL A 64 29.65 8.66 -9.01
N THR A 65 29.87 9.29 -10.16
CA THR A 65 28.84 9.47 -11.18
C THR A 65 28.36 8.13 -11.73
N PHE A 66 29.25 7.16 -11.91
CA PHE A 66 28.89 5.79 -12.28
C PHE A 66 27.99 5.13 -11.22
N LEU A 67 28.31 5.27 -9.94
CA LEU A 67 27.49 4.74 -8.84
C LEU A 67 26.11 5.42 -8.82
N THR A 68 26.05 6.75 -8.95
CA THR A 68 24.79 7.50 -9.05
C THR A 68 23.96 7.05 -10.25
N GLY A 69 24.59 6.90 -11.43
CA GLY A 69 23.93 6.39 -12.64
C GLY A 69 23.33 5.01 -12.43
N THR A 70 24.07 4.12 -11.77
CA THR A 70 23.60 2.77 -11.42
C THR A 70 22.42 2.81 -10.45
N MET A 71 22.44 3.71 -9.46
CA MET A 71 21.31 3.92 -8.56
C MET A 71 20.04 4.38 -9.30
N TRP A 72 20.18 5.28 -10.29
CA TRP A 72 19.06 5.69 -11.14
C TRP A 72 18.54 4.56 -12.05
N VAL A 73 19.42 3.68 -12.53
CA VAL A 73 19.00 2.46 -13.23
C VAL A 73 18.16 1.58 -12.32
N LEU A 74 18.57 1.40 -11.06
CA LEU A 74 17.78 0.65 -10.08
C LEU A 74 16.40 1.29 -9.84
N LEU A 75 16.31 2.63 -9.74
CA LEU A 75 15.02 3.33 -9.63
C LEU A 75 14.14 3.15 -10.88
N LEU A 76 14.74 3.20 -12.07
CA LEU A 76 14.05 2.92 -13.34
C LEU A 76 13.55 1.48 -13.39
N LEU A 77 14.38 0.51 -12.97
CA LEU A 77 13.99 -0.90 -12.88
C LEU A 77 12.87 -1.13 -11.86
N GLN A 78 12.90 -0.42 -10.72
CA GLN A 78 11.77 -0.43 -9.77
C GLN A 78 10.49 0.08 -10.43
N ARG A 79 10.55 1.15 -11.23
CA ARG A 79 9.39 1.63 -12.00
C ARG A 79 8.89 0.63 -13.03
N VAL A 80 9.79 0.00 -13.78
CA VAL A 80 9.41 -1.01 -14.79
C VAL A 80 8.83 -2.26 -14.13
N ARG A 81 9.43 -2.73 -13.03
CA ARG A 81 9.06 -4.00 -12.38
C ARG A 81 7.85 -3.87 -11.46
N TYR A 82 7.75 -2.77 -10.72
CA TYR A 82 6.74 -2.58 -9.69
C TYR A 82 5.64 -1.59 -10.12
N GLY A 83 5.85 -0.82 -11.19
CA GLY A 83 4.93 0.23 -11.61
C GLY A 83 4.88 1.39 -10.61
N ASP A 84 3.79 2.14 -10.64
CA ASP A 84 3.43 3.18 -9.66
C ASP A 84 2.97 2.59 -8.31
N GLY A 85 3.04 1.28 -8.09
CA GLY A 85 2.27 0.59 -7.03
C GLY A 85 0.77 0.46 -7.38
N VAL A 86 0.32 1.24 -8.36
CA VAL A 86 -1.03 1.26 -8.96
C VAL A 86 -1.13 0.24 -10.11
N SER A 87 -0.08 -0.48 -10.51
CA SER A 87 -0.16 -1.39 -11.67
C SER A 87 -1.10 -2.59 -11.44
N CYS A 88 -1.20 -3.08 -10.19
CA CYS A 88 -2.20 -4.10 -9.83
C CYS A 88 -3.61 -3.51 -9.95
N THR A 89 -3.84 -2.30 -9.42
CA THR A 89 -5.14 -1.60 -9.53
C THR A 89 -5.43 -1.13 -10.95
N LYS A 90 -4.47 -0.77 -11.80
CA LYS A 90 -4.67 -0.38 -13.21
C LYS A 90 -5.03 -1.56 -14.09
N LYS A 91 -4.42 -2.74 -13.91
CA LYS A 91 -4.86 -3.95 -14.64
C LYS A 91 -6.30 -4.32 -14.30
N VAL A 92 -6.69 -4.10 -13.04
CA VAL A 92 -8.00 -4.40 -12.48
C VAL A 92 -9.04 -3.32 -12.84
N HIS A 93 -8.71 -2.04 -12.74
CA HIS A 93 -9.52 -0.87 -13.12
C HIS A 93 -9.62 -0.65 -14.63
N SER A 94 -8.65 -1.11 -15.44
CA SER A 94 -8.74 -0.98 -16.90
C SER A 94 -9.92 -1.72 -17.53
N LYS A 95 -10.61 -2.58 -16.77
CA LYS A 95 -11.78 -3.32 -17.21
C LYS A 95 -13.12 -2.73 -16.78
N VAL A 96 -13.16 -1.78 -15.83
CA VAL A 96 -14.43 -1.25 -15.31
C VAL A 96 -14.37 0.27 -15.28
N ASP A 97 -15.16 0.90 -16.15
CA ASP A 97 -15.34 2.34 -16.21
C ASP A 97 -16.38 2.73 -15.14
N ILE A 98 -15.91 2.98 -13.91
CA ILE A 98 -16.77 3.42 -12.81
C ILE A 98 -16.98 4.92 -12.93
N SER A 99 -18.19 5.33 -13.33
CA SER A 99 -18.59 6.73 -13.36
C SER A 99 -19.50 7.06 -12.17
N PHE A 100 -19.06 7.95 -11.29
CA PHE A 100 -19.90 8.50 -10.23
C PHE A 100 -20.71 9.69 -10.75
N SER A 101 -21.92 9.87 -10.22
CA SER A 101 -22.65 11.13 -10.34
C SER A 101 -21.88 12.27 -9.67
N LYS A 102 -22.26 13.51 -9.97
CA LYS A 102 -21.61 14.69 -9.39
C LYS A 102 -21.68 14.69 -7.86
N GLU A 103 -22.78 14.22 -7.29
CA GLU A 103 -22.97 14.17 -5.83
C GLU A 103 -22.10 13.08 -5.19
N GLU A 104 -22.10 11.87 -5.78
CA GLU A 104 -21.25 10.77 -5.32
C GLU A 104 -19.76 11.12 -5.43
N GLN A 105 -19.37 11.79 -6.49
CA GLN A 105 -18.00 12.27 -6.69
C GLN A 105 -17.60 13.27 -5.59
N GLN A 106 -18.50 14.17 -5.18
CA GLN A 106 -18.25 15.09 -4.07
C GLN A 106 -18.07 14.36 -2.73
N LYS A 107 -18.92 13.35 -2.47
CA LYS A 107 -18.79 12.47 -1.28
C LYS A 107 -17.43 11.76 -1.25
N LEU A 108 -17.04 11.18 -2.38
CA LEU A 108 -15.76 10.50 -2.52
C LEU A 108 -14.57 11.44 -2.32
N GLU A 109 -14.58 12.62 -2.94
CA GLU A 109 -13.50 13.61 -2.83
C GLU A 109 -13.32 14.13 -1.40
N ALA A 110 -14.42 14.34 -0.67
CA ALA A 110 -14.38 14.75 0.73
C ALA A 110 -13.69 13.68 1.59
N VAL A 111 -14.09 12.41 1.45
CA VAL A 111 -13.49 11.29 2.18
C VAL A 111 -12.01 11.11 1.80
N GLN A 112 -11.68 11.11 0.51
CA GLN A 112 -10.30 10.98 0.04
C GLN A 112 -9.40 12.08 0.59
N SER A 113 -9.85 13.33 0.53
CA SER A 113 -9.11 14.48 1.04
C SER A 113 -8.86 14.35 2.55
N LYS A 114 -9.87 13.90 3.31
CA LYS A 114 -9.73 13.71 4.76
C LYS A 114 -8.77 12.59 5.12
N VAL A 115 -8.87 11.44 4.44
CA VAL A 115 -7.97 10.30 4.65
C VAL A 115 -6.54 10.66 4.23
N GLN A 116 -6.38 11.41 3.15
CA GLN A 116 -5.08 11.92 2.71
C GLN A 116 -4.46 12.85 3.76
N GLU A 117 -5.22 13.80 4.30
CA GLU A 117 -4.76 14.70 5.37
C GLU A 117 -4.32 13.92 6.62
N LEU A 118 -5.12 12.94 7.04
CA LEU A 118 -4.84 12.09 8.19
C LEU A 118 -3.49 11.38 8.05
N PHE A 119 -3.26 10.68 6.92
CA PHE A 119 -2.05 9.88 6.72
C PHE A 119 -0.84 10.68 6.21
N ALA A 120 -1.05 11.88 5.65
CA ALA A 120 0.05 12.79 5.32
C ALA A 120 0.78 13.29 6.57
N THR A 121 0.03 13.51 7.66
CA THR A 121 0.56 13.95 8.95
C THR A 121 1.01 12.78 9.83
N ARG A 122 0.47 11.59 9.60
CA ARG A 122 0.67 10.37 10.42
C ARG A 122 1.01 9.19 9.54
N THR A 123 2.27 9.15 9.10
CA THR A 123 2.69 8.17 8.09
C THR A 123 2.67 6.75 8.66
N ASP A 124 1.80 5.90 8.14
CA ASP A 124 1.83 4.45 8.32
C ASP A 124 2.35 3.79 7.04
N LYS A 125 3.43 3.00 7.16
CA LYS A 125 4.08 2.37 6.01
C LYS A 125 3.35 1.14 5.47
N VAL A 126 2.45 0.56 6.24
CA VAL A 126 1.80 -0.74 5.97
C VAL A 126 0.28 -0.58 5.80
N HIS A 127 -0.35 0.31 6.56
CA HIS A 127 -1.79 0.59 6.56
C HIS A 127 -2.14 2.06 6.23
N GLY A 128 -1.18 2.84 5.71
CA GLY A 128 -1.42 4.23 5.33
C GLY A 128 -2.24 4.41 4.05
N PHE A 129 -2.26 5.65 3.52
CA PHE A 129 -3.06 6.06 2.36
C PHE A 129 -2.99 5.10 1.16
N ASP A 130 -1.79 4.62 0.82
CA ASP A 130 -1.59 3.70 -0.31
C ASP A 130 -2.36 2.37 -0.13
N HIS A 131 -2.55 1.89 1.11
CA HIS A 131 -3.33 0.69 1.40
C HIS A 131 -4.83 0.97 1.27
N ALA A 132 -5.31 2.05 1.88
CA ALA A 132 -6.70 2.49 1.78
C ALA A 132 -7.12 2.69 0.32
N GLU A 133 -6.26 3.29 -0.52
CA GLU A 133 -6.51 3.48 -1.95
C GLU A 133 -6.73 2.15 -2.69
N ARG A 134 -5.90 1.14 -2.43
CA ARG A 134 -6.02 -0.17 -3.09
C ARG A 134 -7.26 -0.91 -2.62
N VAL A 135 -7.57 -0.89 -1.31
CA VAL A 135 -8.78 -1.51 -0.77
C VAL A 135 -10.03 -0.84 -1.31
N ALA A 136 -10.10 0.49 -1.33
CA ALA A 136 -11.19 1.23 -1.95
C ALA A 136 -11.37 0.86 -3.42
N GLY A 137 -10.27 0.73 -4.17
CA GLY A 137 -10.32 0.28 -5.56
C GLY A 137 -10.87 -1.14 -5.73
N TYR A 138 -10.44 -2.09 -4.91
CA TYR A 138 -10.99 -3.45 -4.96
C TYR A 138 -12.46 -3.49 -4.53
N ALA A 139 -12.84 -2.74 -3.49
CA ALA A 139 -14.21 -2.66 -3.03
C ALA A 139 -15.14 -2.07 -4.12
N ALA A 140 -14.70 -1.00 -4.79
CA ALA A 140 -15.41 -0.41 -5.92
C ALA A 140 -15.61 -1.40 -7.07
N LEU A 141 -14.56 -2.17 -7.41
CA LEU A 141 -14.64 -3.19 -8.44
C LEU A 141 -15.62 -4.30 -8.05
N ILE A 142 -15.49 -4.83 -6.83
CA ILE A 142 -16.36 -5.90 -6.34
C ILE A 142 -17.81 -5.43 -6.38
N ALA A 143 -18.12 -4.27 -5.80
CA ALA A 143 -19.47 -3.72 -5.80
C ALA A 143 -20.03 -3.54 -7.22
N SER A 144 -19.22 -3.05 -8.16
CA SER A 144 -19.64 -2.88 -9.55
C SER A 144 -19.97 -4.21 -10.23
N GLN A 145 -19.17 -5.26 -10.01
CA GLN A 145 -19.38 -6.58 -10.62
C GLN A 145 -20.48 -7.39 -9.94
N GLU A 146 -20.72 -7.17 -8.64
CA GLU A 146 -21.79 -7.78 -7.86
C GLU A 146 -23.12 -6.99 -7.96
N GLY A 147 -23.14 -5.85 -8.66
CA GLY A 147 -24.34 -5.02 -8.83
C GLY A 147 -24.84 -4.38 -7.53
N SER A 148 -23.93 -4.04 -6.62
CA SER A 148 -24.22 -3.38 -5.34
C SER A 148 -23.81 -1.90 -5.35
N ASP A 149 -24.07 -1.20 -4.24
CA ASP A 149 -23.70 0.21 -4.09
C ASP A 149 -22.18 0.40 -4.16
N VAL A 150 -21.74 0.96 -5.29
CA VAL A 150 -20.32 1.18 -5.57
C VAL A 150 -19.75 2.28 -4.70
N LEU A 151 -20.49 3.36 -4.44
CA LEU A 151 -20.00 4.46 -3.63
C LEU A 151 -19.75 3.97 -2.20
N MET A 152 -20.73 3.32 -1.58
CA MET A 152 -20.63 2.90 -0.18
C MET A 152 -19.46 1.93 0.05
N ALA A 153 -19.30 0.92 -0.81
CA ALA A 153 -18.15 0.01 -0.73
C ALA A 153 -16.82 0.75 -0.93
N THR A 154 -16.76 1.74 -1.83
CA THR A 154 -15.56 2.55 -2.06
C THR A 154 -15.21 3.41 -0.84
N LEU A 155 -16.19 4.09 -0.24
CA LEU A 155 -16.03 4.91 0.96
C LEU A 155 -15.58 4.05 2.15
N ALA A 156 -16.18 2.88 2.34
CA ALA A 156 -15.78 1.93 3.37
C ALA A 156 -14.31 1.52 3.22
N GLY A 157 -13.86 1.23 1.99
CA GLY A 157 -12.46 0.92 1.70
C GLY A 157 -11.48 2.03 2.07
N TRP A 158 -11.83 3.29 1.82
CA TRP A 158 -11.01 4.44 2.22
C TRP A 158 -10.93 4.62 3.75
N LEU A 159 -12.01 4.31 4.45
CA LEU A 159 -12.20 4.65 5.86
C LEU A 159 -11.85 3.51 6.83
N HIS A 160 -11.78 2.26 6.39
CA HIS A 160 -11.76 1.10 7.29
C HIS A 160 -10.64 1.10 8.35
N ASP A 161 -9.43 1.53 7.96
CA ASP A 161 -8.22 1.47 8.79
C ASP A 161 -7.78 2.84 9.34
N ILE A 162 -8.63 3.88 9.32
CA ILE A 162 -8.26 5.23 9.84
C ILE A 162 -7.87 5.22 11.32
N GLY A 163 -8.38 4.26 12.11
CA GLY A 163 -8.00 4.04 13.50
C GLY A 163 -6.53 3.63 13.68
N ARG A 164 -5.85 3.16 12.64
CA ARG A 164 -4.40 2.88 12.66
C ARG A 164 -3.59 4.13 12.96
N ALA A 165 -4.03 5.29 12.48
CA ALA A 165 -3.38 6.56 12.80
C ALA A 165 -3.39 6.83 14.32
N VAL A 166 -4.44 6.40 15.02
CA VAL A 166 -4.56 6.51 16.47
C VAL A 166 -3.69 5.49 17.20
N GLU A 167 -3.60 4.25 16.69
CA GLU A 167 -2.72 3.22 17.26
C GLU A 167 -1.23 3.57 17.12
N GLU A 168 -0.84 4.12 15.97
CA GLU A 168 0.57 4.41 15.66
C GLU A 168 1.06 5.74 16.21
N HIS A 169 0.19 6.75 16.32
CA HIS A 169 0.52 8.12 16.78
C HIS A 169 -0.42 8.56 17.92
N PRO A 170 -0.48 7.83 19.04
CA PRO A 170 -1.44 8.07 20.12
C PRO A 170 -1.34 9.47 20.75
N GLU A 171 -0.16 10.09 20.72
CA GLU A 171 0.10 11.45 21.21
C GLU A 171 -0.74 12.52 20.52
N ASP A 172 -1.14 12.28 19.27
CA ASP A 172 -1.98 13.19 18.49
C ASP A 172 -3.47 13.03 18.84
N PHE A 173 -3.83 11.97 19.56
CA PHE A 173 -5.20 11.58 19.87
C PHE A 173 -5.40 11.35 21.37
N PRO A 174 -5.12 12.36 22.23
CA PRO A 174 -5.12 12.19 23.69
C PRO A 174 -6.50 11.83 24.28
N THR A 175 -7.58 12.00 23.51
CA THR A 175 -8.95 11.68 23.90
C THR A 175 -9.34 10.23 23.60
N PHE A 176 -8.54 9.47 22.88
CA PHE A 176 -8.84 8.10 22.46
C PHE A 176 -8.20 7.08 23.40
N ASP A 177 -8.91 5.97 23.65
CA ASP A 177 -8.37 4.84 24.40
C ASP A 177 -7.54 3.95 23.48
N THR A 178 -6.22 4.10 23.54
CA THR A 178 -5.26 3.42 22.66
C THR A 178 -5.12 1.92 22.94
N LYS A 179 -5.81 1.39 23.95
CA LYS A 179 -5.92 -0.07 24.19
C LYS A 179 -6.97 -0.72 23.31
N LYS A 180 -7.87 0.07 22.70
CA LYS A 180 -8.86 -0.41 21.75
C LYS A 180 -8.17 -0.84 20.46
N THR A 181 -8.86 -1.70 19.76
CA THR A 181 -8.46 -2.17 18.44
C THR A 181 -8.64 -1.08 17.39
N HIS A 182 -7.84 -1.09 16.31
CA HIS A 182 -8.01 -0.18 15.17
C HIS A 182 -9.44 -0.11 14.64
N HIS A 183 -10.21 -1.20 14.57
CA HIS A 183 -11.59 -1.17 14.10
C HIS A 183 -12.54 -0.41 15.04
N GLU A 184 -12.35 -0.52 16.36
CA GLU A 184 -13.07 0.30 17.34
C GLU A 184 -12.64 1.78 17.25
N LEU A 185 -11.34 2.03 17.07
CA LEU A 185 -10.80 3.38 16.92
C LEU A 185 -11.25 4.04 15.61
N SER A 186 -11.32 3.28 14.50
CA SER A 186 -11.86 3.72 13.22
C SER A 186 -13.31 4.15 13.37
N TYR A 187 -14.14 3.32 14.04
CA TYR A 187 -15.53 3.65 14.34
C TYR A 187 -15.65 4.93 15.18
N GLU A 188 -14.86 5.08 16.25
CA GLU A 188 -14.92 6.26 17.12
C GLU A 188 -14.43 7.53 16.42
N LEU A 189 -13.37 7.41 15.61
CA LEU A 189 -12.81 8.52 14.84
C LEU A 189 -13.78 8.98 13.75
N LEU A 190 -14.38 8.05 13.01
CA LEU A 190 -15.38 8.39 12.00
C LEU A 190 -16.63 9.00 12.64
N GLN A 191 -17.09 8.45 13.78
CA GLN A 191 -18.21 9.03 14.52
C GLN A 191 -17.91 10.47 14.96
N LYS A 192 -16.66 10.76 15.35
CA LYS A 192 -16.22 12.12 15.66
C LYS A 192 -16.27 13.02 14.42
N TRP A 193 -15.75 12.56 13.28
CA TRP A 193 -15.79 13.30 12.01
C TRP A 193 -17.23 13.63 11.60
N PHE A 194 -18.16 12.69 11.69
CA PHE A 194 -19.57 12.93 11.37
C PHE A 194 -20.25 13.97 12.26
N ARG A 195 -19.75 14.20 13.47
CA ARG A 195 -20.30 15.19 14.41
C ARG A 195 -19.64 16.57 14.27
N GLU A 196 -18.35 16.60 13.97
CA GLU A 196 -17.53 17.80 14.12
C GLU A 196 -17.07 18.39 12.78
N ASP A 197 -17.04 17.60 11.70
CA ASP A 197 -16.53 18.03 10.40
C ASP A 197 -17.68 18.24 9.41
N GLU A 198 -17.92 19.50 9.06
CA GLU A 198 -19.01 19.90 8.14
C GLU A 198 -18.87 19.25 6.75
N GLN A 199 -17.68 18.80 6.34
CA GLN A 199 -17.50 18.10 5.06
C GLN A 199 -18.31 16.81 4.97
N PHE A 200 -18.62 16.18 6.11
CA PHE A 200 -19.41 14.95 6.17
C PHE A 200 -20.92 15.20 6.28
N SER A 201 -21.36 16.46 6.29
CA SER A 201 -22.80 16.80 6.25
C SER A 201 -23.48 16.38 4.93
N ILE A 202 -22.69 16.17 3.88
CA ILE A 202 -23.15 15.68 2.57
C ILE A 202 -23.62 14.22 2.59
N LEU A 203 -23.23 13.43 3.59
CA LEU A 203 -23.69 12.05 3.75
C LEU A 203 -25.02 12.02 4.51
N THR A 204 -25.93 11.15 4.09
CA THR A 204 -27.19 10.90 4.81
C THR A 204 -26.94 10.14 6.12
N ASP A 205 -27.92 10.11 7.01
CA ASP A 205 -27.80 9.38 8.27
C ASP A 205 -27.72 7.86 8.05
N GLU A 206 -28.41 7.34 7.03
CA GLU A 206 -28.32 5.94 6.62
C GLU A 206 -26.90 5.59 6.14
N GLU A 207 -26.31 6.40 5.26
CA GLU A 207 -24.93 6.23 4.79
C GLU A 207 -23.93 6.27 5.95
N LYS A 208 -24.12 7.18 6.91
CA LYS A 208 -23.28 7.27 8.10
C LYS A 208 -23.38 6.02 8.97
N ILE A 209 -24.58 5.50 9.19
CA ILE A 209 -24.80 4.30 10.00
C ILE A 209 -24.16 3.08 9.33
N GLU A 210 -24.31 2.92 8.02
CA GLU A 210 -23.69 1.86 7.23
C GLU A 210 -22.16 1.92 7.34
N LEU A 211 -21.54 3.08 7.08
CA LEU A 211 -20.08 3.22 7.20
C LEU A 211 -19.57 2.95 8.61
N LEU A 212 -20.28 3.40 9.65
CA LEU A 212 -19.92 3.09 11.03
C LEU A 212 -19.99 1.58 11.32
N TYR A 213 -20.98 0.89 10.75
CA TYR A 213 -21.10 -0.57 10.87
C TYR A 213 -19.92 -1.26 10.18
N ASP A 214 -19.63 -0.89 8.94
CA ASP A 214 -18.55 -1.46 8.13
C ASP A 214 -17.22 -1.35 8.87
N LEU A 215 -16.87 -0.14 9.32
CA LEU A 215 -15.63 0.13 10.04
C LEU A 215 -15.53 -0.67 11.34
N ARG A 216 -16.62 -0.78 12.09
CA ARG A 216 -16.59 -1.45 13.39
C ARG A 216 -16.44 -2.96 13.27
N TYR A 217 -17.00 -3.54 12.22
CA TYR A 217 -17.17 -4.99 12.10
C TYR A 217 -16.45 -5.62 10.90
N HIS A 218 -15.60 -4.89 10.18
CA HIS A 218 -14.80 -5.47 9.08
C HIS A 218 -13.84 -6.59 9.52
N TRP A 219 -13.59 -6.80 10.81
CA TRP A 219 -12.83 -7.96 11.30
C TRP A 219 -13.68 -9.24 11.43
N ASN A 220 -15.01 -9.13 11.42
CA ASN A 220 -15.94 -10.22 11.69
C ASN A 220 -16.64 -10.67 10.40
N ASP A 221 -16.30 -11.86 9.90
CA ASP A 221 -16.84 -12.41 8.66
C ASP A 221 -18.35 -12.73 8.69
N GLU A 222 -19.00 -12.66 9.86
CA GLU A 222 -20.45 -12.86 10.01
C GLU A 222 -21.23 -11.54 10.10
N ALA A 223 -20.56 -10.39 10.14
CA ALA A 223 -21.22 -9.09 10.21
C ALA A 223 -21.64 -8.61 8.81
N ASP A 224 -22.66 -9.26 8.25
CA ASP A 224 -23.12 -9.13 6.87
C ASP A 224 -24.39 -8.24 6.72
N ASP A 225 -24.68 -7.35 7.69
CA ASP A 225 -25.91 -6.53 7.64
C ASP A 225 -25.95 -5.55 6.45
N TYR A 226 -24.77 -5.16 5.93
CA TYR A 226 -24.62 -4.31 4.75
C TYR A 226 -23.73 -4.97 3.69
N ALA A 227 -24.03 -4.71 2.42
CA ALA A 227 -23.28 -5.24 1.30
C ALA A 227 -21.83 -4.70 1.27
N SER A 228 -21.69 -3.41 1.53
CA SER A 228 -20.41 -2.72 1.70
C SER A 228 -19.51 -3.42 2.73
N ALA A 229 -20.06 -3.96 3.82
CA ALA A 229 -19.30 -4.64 4.88
C ALA A 229 -18.55 -5.87 4.37
N TYR A 230 -19.25 -6.82 3.71
CA TYR A 230 -18.58 -8.02 3.20
C TYR A 230 -17.74 -7.75 1.96
N MET A 231 -18.09 -6.74 1.16
CA MET A 231 -17.26 -6.30 0.04
C MET A 231 -15.96 -5.66 0.50
N LEU A 232 -15.99 -4.84 1.55
CA LEU A 232 -14.82 -4.30 2.21
C LEU A 232 -13.92 -5.43 2.72
N ARG A 233 -14.48 -6.43 3.40
CA ARG A 233 -13.72 -7.58 3.90
C ARG A 233 -13.03 -8.35 2.79
N ASP A 234 -13.73 -8.60 1.69
CA ASP A 234 -13.15 -9.26 0.51
C ASP A 234 -12.05 -8.40 -0.11
N ALA A 235 -12.26 -7.10 -0.25
CA ALA A 235 -11.28 -6.16 -0.78
C ALA A 235 -10.00 -6.09 0.07
N ASP A 236 -10.13 -6.04 1.40
CA ASP A 236 -8.98 -6.04 2.31
C ASP A 236 -8.22 -7.38 2.29
N LYS A 237 -8.94 -8.52 2.23
CA LYS A 237 -8.33 -9.84 2.04
C LYS A 237 -7.52 -9.91 0.75
N ILE A 238 -8.04 -9.39 -0.37
CA ILE A 238 -7.32 -9.31 -1.64
C ILE A 238 -6.02 -8.51 -1.48
N ASP A 239 -6.07 -7.32 -0.86
CA ASP A 239 -4.88 -6.49 -0.66
C ASP A 239 -3.86 -7.10 0.32
N GLY A 240 -4.33 -7.88 1.28
CA GLY A 240 -3.50 -8.61 2.23
C GLY A 240 -2.95 -9.94 1.71
N LEU A 241 -3.28 -10.31 0.46
CA LEU A 241 -2.74 -11.44 -0.29
C LEU A 241 -1.80 -10.97 -1.42
N GLY A 242 -1.29 -11.90 -2.23
CA GLY A 242 -0.34 -11.62 -3.32
C GLY A 242 1.03 -11.14 -2.83
N ASP A 243 1.83 -10.60 -3.75
CA ASP A 243 3.18 -10.12 -3.44
C ASP A 243 3.18 -8.94 -2.45
N ILE A 244 2.21 -8.03 -2.58
CA ILE A 244 2.04 -6.87 -1.70
C ILE A 244 1.69 -7.35 -0.29
N GLY A 245 0.70 -8.24 -0.16
CA GLY A 245 0.32 -8.85 1.10
C GLY A 245 1.49 -9.56 1.78
N LEU A 246 2.33 -10.27 1.02
CA LEU A 246 3.51 -10.96 1.56
C LEU A 246 4.54 -9.98 2.15
N GLN A 247 4.73 -8.81 1.53
CA GLN A 247 5.61 -7.78 2.10
C GLN A 247 5.05 -7.20 3.39
N ARG A 248 3.75 -6.89 3.41
CA ARG A 248 3.05 -6.44 4.62
C ARG A 248 3.16 -7.48 5.73
N HIS A 249 3.04 -8.77 5.38
CA HIS A 249 3.27 -9.89 6.29
C HIS A 249 4.68 -9.90 6.88
N HIS A 250 5.73 -9.70 6.06
CA HIS A 250 7.10 -9.61 6.57
C HIS A 250 7.31 -8.41 7.50
N ALA A 251 6.74 -7.24 7.15
CA ALA A 251 6.80 -6.05 7.98
C ALA A 251 6.10 -6.26 9.34
N HIS A 252 4.95 -6.92 9.35
CA HIS A 252 4.19 -7.22 10.58
C HIS A 252 4.91 -8.24 11.48
N THR A 253 5.45 -9.31 10.89
CA THR A 253 6.06 -10.41 11.65
C THR A 253 7.45 -10.07 12.17
N LYS A 254 8.17 -9.13 11.52
CA LYS A 254 9.52 -8.68 11.90
C LYS A 254 10.49 -9.85 12.13
N GLY A 255 10.36 -10.92 11.34
CA GLY A 255 11.19 -12.13 11.43
C GLY A 255 10.83 -13.09 12.57
N ASN A 256 9.77 -12.83 13.35
CA ASN A 256 9.28 -13.77 14.36
C ASN A 256 8.61 -14.98 13.69
N LEU A 257 9.27 -16.13 13.72
CA LEU A 257 8.79 -17.35 13.06
C LEU A 257 7.43 -17.83 13.55
N LYS A 258 7.16 -17.78 14.86
CA LYS A 258 5.85 -18.19 15.42
C LYS A 258 4.72 -17.32 14.86
N LYS A 259 4.93 -15.99 14.82
CA LYS A 259 3.98 -15.06 14.20
C LYS A 259 3.84 -15.30 12.71
N ALA A 260 4.95 -15.54 12.01
CA ALA A 260 4.94 -15.82 10.57
C ALA A 260 4.14 -17.08 10.24
N TYR A 261 4.36 -18.19 10.94
CA TYR A 261 3.58 -19.41 10.73
C TYR A 261 2.11 -19.22 11.02
N MET A 262 1.75 -18.52 12.10
CA MET A 262 0.35 -18.24 12.41
C MET A 262 -0.29 -17.40 11.31
N ALA A 263 0.33 -16.29 10.93
CA ALA A 263 -0.21 -15.42 9.89
C ALA A 263 -0.28 -16.10 8.52
N LEU A 264 0.68 -16.99 8.18
CA LEU A 264 0.60 -17.83 6.97
C LEU A 264 -0.62 -18.76 6.98
N ARG A 265 -0.94 -19.34 8.14
CA ARG A 265 -2.14 -20.20 8.28
C ARG A 265 -3.43 -19.39 8.10
N LEU A 266 -3.51 -18.21 8.70
CA LEU A 266 -4.68 -17.32 8.59
C LEU A 266 -4.96 -16.92 7.13
N ARG A 267 -3.95 -16.84 6.26
CA ARG A 267 -4.19 -16.57 4.83
C ARG A 267 -4.98 -17.65 4.11
N TYR A 268 -4.90 -18.91 4.55
CA TYR A 268 -5.74 -19.97 3.99
C TYR A 268 -7.20 -19.87 4.45
N GLU A 269 -7.42 -19.40 5.68
CA GLU A 269 -8.75 -19.11 6.20
C GLU A 269 -9.40 -17.97 5.40
N TRP A 270 -8.64 -16.92 5.07
CA TRP A 270 -9.15 -15.83 4.23
C TRP A 270 -9.68 -16.28 2.86
N LEU A 271 -9.02 -17.27 2.23
CA LEU A 271 -9.51 -17.83 0.97
C LEU A 271 -10.89 -18.49 1.10
N TYR A 272 -11.13 -19.13 2.24
CA TYR A 272 -12.41 -19.77 2.53
C TYR A 272 -13.51 -18.75 2.79
N HIS A 273 -13.16 -17.61 3.39
CA HIS A 273 -14.10 -16.54 3.75
C HIS A 273 -14.25 -15.44 2.70
N PHE A 274 -13.88 -15.68 1.44
CA PHE A 274 -14.32 -14.82 0.35
C PHE A 274 -15.83 -14.97 0.14
N LYS A 275 -16.57 -13.87 0.28
CA LYS A 275 -18.03 -13.88 0.21
C LYS A 275 -18.52 -13.71 -1.23
N THR A 276 -17.97 -12.75 -1.95
CA THR A 276 -18.35 -12.39 -3.31
C THR A 276 -17.72 -13.30 -4.35
N ASP A 277 -18.43 -13.54 -5.46
CA ASP A 277 -17.87 -14.35 -6.55
C ASP A 277 -16.78 -13.59 -7.30
N THR A 278 -16.85 -12.26 -7.32
CA THR A 278 -15.81 -11.39 -7.87
C THR A 278 -14.50 -11.54 -7.12
N ALA A 279 -14.50 -11.55 -5.78
CA ALA A 279 -13.28 -11.72 -5.02
C ALA A 279 -12.65 -13.11 -5.22
N LYS A 280 -13.48 -14.17 -5.29
CA LYS A 280 -13.02 -15.52 -5.63
C LYS A 280 -12.34 -15.56 -7.00
N ARG A 281 -12.98 -14.97 -8.02
CA ARG A 281 -12.40 -14.87 -9.37
C ARG A 281 -11.09 -14.08 -9.40
N ILE A 282 -11.02 -12.94 -8.72
CA ILE A 282 -9.78 -12.14 -8.63
C ILE A 282 -8.66 -12.97 -8.00
N ASN A 283 -8.96 -13.70 -6.93
CA ASN A 283 -7.99 -14.57 -6.27
C ASN A 283 -7.49 -15.69 -7.19
N GLU A 284 -8.38 -16.32 -7.97
CA GLU A 284 -8.04 -17.37 -8.94
C GLU A 284 -7.21 -16.81 -10.11
N ASP A 285 -7.67 -15.73 -10.75
CA ASP A 285 -7.04 -15.12 -11.93
C ASP A 285 -5.62 -14.59 -11.63
N LEU A 286 -5.41 -14.06 -10.42
CA LEU A 286 -4.14 -13.49 -10.00
C LEU A 286 -3.27 -14.47 -9.20
N ASP A 287 -3.80 -15.65 -8.86
CA ASP A 287 -3.16 -16.65 -8.01
C ASP A 287 -2.55 -16.03 -6.74
N LEU A 288 -3.39 -15.29 -6.00
CA LEU A 288 -2.93 -14.42 -4.90
C LEU A 288 -2.31 -15.21 -3.73
N ILE A 289 -2.62 -16.49 -3.60
CA ILE A 289 -2.09 -17.33 -2.52
C ILE A 289 -0.68 -17.85 -2.81
N ARG A 290 -0.26 -17.93 -4.08
CA ARG A 290 1.02 -18.53 -4.47
C ARG A 290 2.24 -17.94 -3.74
N PRO A 291 2.41 -16.61 -3.60
CA PRO A 291 3.55 -16.05 -2.86
C PRO A 291 3.62 -16.54 -1.40
N PHE A 292 2.46 -16.72 -0.75
CA PHE A 292 2.40 -17.25 0.62
C PHE A 292 2.69 -18.75 0.68
N GLN A 293 2.27 -19.53 -0.33
CA GLN A 293 2.61 -20.95 -0.42
C GLN A 293 4.11 -21.16 -0.63
N GLU A 294 4.74 -20.35 -1.48
CA GLU A 294 6.17 -20.34 -1.72
C GLU A 294 6.94 -19.99 -0.44
N GLU A 295 6.52 -18.94 0.27
CA GLU A 295 7.13 -18.53 1.52
C GLU A 295 6.98 -19.61 2.61
N ARG A 296 5.78 -20.18 2.77
CA ARG A 296 5.56 -21.29 3.69
C ARG A 296 6.47 -22.48 3.37
N THR A 297 6.60 -22.83 2.09
CA THR A 297 7.46 -23.92 1.63
C THR A 297 8.92 -23.64 1.95
N ARG A 298 9.38 -22.41 1.73
CA ARG A 298 10.75 -21.97 2.05
C ARG A 298 11.04 -22.11 3.55
N LEU A 299 10.11 -21.69 4.42
CA LEU A 299 10.25 -21.80 5.87
C LEU A 299 10.30 -23.26 6.32
N LEU A 300 9.37 -24.09 5.85
CA LEU A 300 9.31 -25.51 6.23
C LEU A 300 10.55 -26.29 5.76
N LYS A 301 11.04 -26.03 4.54
CA LYS A 301 12.27 -26.67 4.02
C LYS A 301 13.49 -26.36 4.89
N LYS A 302 13.55 -25.16 5.47
CA LYS A 302 14.67 -24.75 6.34
C LYS A 302 14.69 -25.52 7.67
N GLU A 303 13.56 -26.07 8.10
CA GLU A 303 13.44 -26.81 9.36
C GLU A 303 13.68 -28.32 9.20
N ILE A 304 13.88 -28.81 7.97
CA ILE A 304 14.18 -30.23 7.73
C ILE A 304 15.60 -30.53 8.23
N THR A 305 15.73 -31.37 9.25
CA THR A 305 17.02 -31.89 9.74
C THR A 305 17.28 -33.29 9.19
N SER A 306 18.55 -33.61 8.93
CA SER A 306 18.94 -34.98 8.62
C SER A 306 18.61 -35.90 9.79
N VAL A 307 18.12 -37.09 9.48
CA VAL A 307 17.86 -38.14 10.46
C VAL A 307 18.98 -39.17 10.31
N GLU A 308 19.62 -39.51 11.41
CA GLU A 308 20.64 -40.56 11.49
C GLU A 308 20.06 -41.78 12.23
N LEU A 309 20.53 -42.97 11.90
CA LEU A 309 20.12 -44.25 12.50
C LEU A 309 20.89 -44.55 13.78
#